data_AF-A0A0F9FYB4-F1
#
_entry.id   AF-A0A0F9FYB4-F1
#
_cell.length_a   1.000
_cell.length_b   1.000
_cell.length_c   1.000
_cell.angle_alpha   90.00
_cell.angle_beta   90.00
_cell.angle_gamma   90.00
#
_symmetry.space_group_name_H-M   'P 1'
#
loop_
_entity.id
_entity.type
_entity.pdbx_description
1 polymer ?
#
loop_
_entity_poly.entity_id
_entity_poly.type
_entity_poly.pdbx_seq_one_letter_code
_entity_poly.pdbx_strand_id
1 'polypeptide(L)'
;MIVHIERVERGWPGHFICASKCIFRRNTLLTSRKRHLIVSTIGNMQQKDEVIDTIGPNRYYETMCFVGKKDGPYIDIDVTKEFHSFPDTVKWSINAKNAKSLPDDVDNQANDVHEAFVKWVTENFDFAYTKTNKRKEE
;
A
#
# COMPACT_ATOMS: atom_id res chain seq x y z
N MET A 1 -8.93 -9.76 -24.31
CA MET A 1 -7.45 -9.70 -24.29
C MET A 1 -7.02 -9.92 -22.86
N ILE A 2 -6.25 -10.97 -22.55
CA ILE A 2 -5.76 -11.19 -21.17
C ILE A 2 -4.64 -10.18 -20.93
N VAL A 3 -4.82 -9.30 -19.94
CA VAL A 3 -3.77 -8.37 -19.52
C VAL A 3 -2.81 -9.17 -18.65
N HIS A 4 -1.56 -9.34 -19.11
CA HIS A 4 -0.52 -9.90 -18.27
C HIS A 4 -0.02 -8.83 -17.30
N ILE A 5 -0.07 -9.14 -16.00
CA ILE A 5 0.47 -8.30 -14.92
C ILE A 5 1.61 -9.06 -14.28
N GLU A 6 2.81 -8.49 -14.35
CA GLU A 6 3.98 -8.99 -13.62
C GLU A 6 3.94 -8.47 -12.19
N ARG A 7 4.16 -9.36 -11.22
CA ARG A 7 4.19 -9.06 -9.79
C ARG A 7 5.61 -9.22 -9.25
N VAL A 8 6.13 -8.20 -8.58
CA VAL A 8 7.46 -8.21 -7.94
C VAL A 8 7.36 -7.63 -6.53
N GLU A 9 7.69 -8.42 -5.52
CA GLU A 9 7.75 -7.96 -4.12
C GLU A 9 8.94 -7.02 -3.88
N ARG A 10 8.76 -6.05 -2.98
CA ARG A 10 9.72 -4.99 -2.65
C ARG A 10 9.70 -4.67 -1.16
N GLY A 11 10.86 -4.29 -0.64
CA GLY A 11 11.07 -4.11 0.81
C GLY A 11 11.09 -2.67 1.33
N TRP A 12 11.21 -1.65 0.48
CA TRP A 12 11.27 -0.25 0.94
C TRP A 12 9.86 0.35 1.08
N PRO A 13 9.50 1.02 2.20
CA PRO A 13 8.21 1.69 2.33
C PRO A 13 8.20 2.99 1.52
N GLY A 14 7.07 3.38 0.93
CA GLY A 14 7.05 4.51 0.00
C GLY A 14 6.09 5.67 0.31
N HIS A 15 5.30 5.62 1.40
CA HIS A 15 4.22 6.61 1.59
C HIS A 15 4.04 7.13 3.03
N PHE A 16 5.06 7.07 3.89
CA PHE A 16 4.96 7.57 5.27
C PHE A 16 6.31 8.01 5.83
N ILE A 17 6.38 9.23 6.38
CA ILE A 17 7.63 9.83 6.85
C ILE A 17 8.26 9.08 8.02
N CYS A 18 7.44 8.46 8.88
CA CYS A 18 7.89 7.65 10.00
C CYS A 18 8.03 6.17 9.65
N ALA A 19 8.00 5.79 8.37
CA ALA A 19 8.05 4.38 7.98
C ALA A 19 9.32 3.67 8.46
N SER A 20 10.41 4.40 8.73
CA SER A 20 11.63 3.85 9.35
C SER A 20 11.39 3.22 10.73
N LYS A 21 10.30 3.57 11.41
CA LYS A 21 9.85 2.99 12.70
C LYS A 21 8.83 1.86 12.55
N CYS A 22 8.27 1.66 11.36
CA CYS A 22 7.36 0.55 11.08
C CYS A 22 8.17 -0.73 10.96
N ILE A 23 7.88 -1.76 11.77
CA ILE A 23 8.53 -3.07 11.62
C ILE A 23 7.81 -3.96 10.61
N PHE A 24 6.54 -3.64 10.31
CA PHE A 24 5.82 -4.22 9.19
C PHE A 24 5.89 -3.30 7.98
N ARG A 25 6.48 -3.80 6.89
CA ARG A 25 6.57 -3.10 5.60
C ARG A 25 6.46 -4.12 4.49
N ARG A 26 5.61 -3.84 3.52
CA ARG A 26 5.44 -4.72 2.37
C ARG A 26 5.01 -3.95 1.15
N ASN A 27 5.79 -4.06 0.08
CA ASN A 27 5.46 -3.42 -1.19
C ASN A 27 5.40 -4.44 -2.32
N THR A 28 4.47 -4.23 -3.24
CA THR A 28 4.32 -5.06 -4.44
C THR A 28 4.27 -4.14 -5.65
N LEU A 29 5.25 -4.29 -6.54
CA LEU A 29 5.23 -3.68 -7.87
C LEU A 29 4.38 -4.55 -8.81
N LEU A 30 3.38 -3.92 -9.42
CA LEU A 30 2.56 -4.47 -10.48
C LEU A 30 2.92 -3.77 -11.79
N THR A 31 3.35 -4.54 -12.79
CA THR A 31 3.79 -4.01 -14.08
C THR A 31 2.94 -4.56 -15.22
N SER A 32 2.44 -3.64 -16.06
CA SER A 32 1.79 -3.97 -17.33
C SER A 32 2.37 -3.10 -18.44
N ARG A 33 3.14 -3.69 -19.34
CA ARG A 33 3.89 -2.97 -20.39
C ARG A 33 4.81 -1.90 -19.76
N LYS A 34 4.56 -0.61 -20.01
CA LYS A 34 5.32 0.53 -19.45
C LYS A 34 4.61 1.23 -18.29
N ARG A 35 3.59 0.59 -17.72
CA ARG A 35 2.76 1.13 -16.64
C ARG A 35 3.05 0.37 -15.37
N HIS A 36 3.21 1.12 -14.29
CA HIS A 36 3.60 0.59 -13.00
C HIS A 36 2.62 1.09 -11.95
N LEU A 37 2.15 0.19 -11.12
CA LEU A 37 1.44 0.48 -9.88
C LEU A 37 2.21 -0.17 -8.74
N ILE A 38 2.27 0.49 -7.58
CA ILE A 38 2.90 -0.05 -6.39
C ILE A 38 1.85 -0.06 -5.28
N VAL A 39 1.54 -1.25 -4.79
CA VAL A 39 0.76 -1.43 -3.55
C VAL A 39 1.75 -1.45 -2.40
N SER A 40 1.55 -0.60 -1.42
CA SER A 40 2.45 -0.43 -0.28
C SER A 40 1.66 -0.55 1.00
N THR A 41 2.14 -1.40 1.91
CA THR A 41 1.58 -1.57 3.25
C THR A 41 2.64 -1.26 4.28
N ILE A 42 2.24 -0.47 5.27
CA ILE A 42 3.03 -0.15 6.44
C ILE A 42 2.19 -0.38 7.69
N GLY A 43 2.84 -0.65 8.79
CA GLY A 43 2.20 -0.70 10.09
C GLY A 43 3.17 -1.16 11.15
N ASN A 44 2.64 -1.54 12.31
CA ASN A 44 3.47 -1.93 13.44
C ASN A 44 4.53 -0.84 13.74
N MET A 45 4.10 0.43 13.85
CA MET A 45 5.01 1.54 14.11
C MET A 45 5.47 1.51 15.56
N GLN A 46 6.75 1.24 15.78
CA GLN A 46 7.31 1.07 17.11
C GLN A 46 7.63 2.43 17.77
N GLN A 47 7.23 2.57 19.04
CA GLN A 47 7.74 3.60 19.93
C GLN A 47 8.88 3.07 20.83
N LYS A 48 9.44 3.96 21.66
CA LYS A 48 10.60 3.65 22.52
C LYS A 48 10.30 2.58 23.58
N ASP A 49 9.04 2.33 23.87
CA ASP A 49 8.53 1.37 24.86
C ASP A 49 7.98 0.09 24.22
N GLU A 50 8.32 -0.17 22.95
CA GLU A 50 7.82 -1.32 22.17
C GLU A 50 6.29 -1.35 22.01
N VAL A 51 5.62 -0.23 22.30
CA VAL A 51 4.19 -0.07 22.05
C VAL A 51 3.98 0.32 20.60
N ILE A 52 3.08 -0.40 19.94
CA ILE A 52 2.64 -0.05 18.59
C ILE A 52 1.86 1.26 18.66
N ASP A 53 2.26 2.22 17.83
CA ASP A 53 1.59 3.50 17.64
C ASP A 53 0.89 3.57 16.28
N THR A 54 0.00 4.55 16.18
CA THR A 54 -0.82 4.80 15.01
C THR A 54 -0.04 5.50 13.91
N ILE A 55 -0.28 5.08 12.67
CA ILE A 55 0.27 5.73 11.46
C ILE A 55 -0.67 6.82 10.91
N GLY A 56 -1.90 6.88 11.44
CA GLY A 56 -2.91 7.91 11.19
C GLY A 56 -4.07 7.77 12.19
N PRO A 57 -5.09 8.64 12.17
CA PRO A 57 -6.17 8.62 13.17
C PRO A 57 -6.81 7.23 13.34
N ASN A 58 -6.54 6.58 14.48
CA ASN A 58 -6.95 5.21 14.83
C ASN A 58 -6.51 4.10 13.86
N ARG A 59 -5.53 4.36 12.99
CA ARG A 59 -5.01 3.39 12.02
C ARG A 59 -3.65 2.88 12.47
N TYR A 60 -3.51 1.56 12.54
CA TYR A 60 -2.27 0.88 12.93
C TYR A 60 -1.53 0.26 11.74
N TYR A 61 -2.28 -0.10 10.70
CA TYR A 61 -1.77 -0.58 9.42
C TYR A 61 -2.54 0.12 8.29
N GLU A 62 -1.86 0.38 7.18
CA GLU A 62 -2.38 1.11 6.03
C GLU A 62 -1.76 0.52 4.77
N THR A 63 -2.62 0.24 3.79
CA THR A 63 -2.30 -0.26 2.47
C THR A 63 -2.79 0.76 1.45
N MET A 64 -1.88 1.28 0.63
CA MET A 64 -2.16 2.30 -0.37
C MET A 64 -1.59 1.89 -1.71
N CYS A 65 -2.09 2.50 -2.79
CA CYS A 65 -1.64 2.22 -4.15
C CYS A 65 -1.24 3.50 -4.86
N PHE A 66 -0.08 3.48 -5.52
CA PHE A 66 0.48 4.63 -6.22
C PHE A 66 0.91 4.27 -7.63
N VAL A 67 1.00 5.26 -8.51
CA VAL A 67 1.74 5.10 -9.77
C VAL A 67 3.22 4.93 -9.47
N GLY A 68 3.84 3.95 -10.12
CA GLY A 68 5.29 3.81 -10.13
C GLY A 68 5.90 4.79 -11.13
N LYS A 69 6.81 5.65 -10.64
CA LYS A 69 7.62 6.56 -11.47
C LYS A 69 9.00 5.95 -11.67
N LYS A 70 9.47 5.95 -12.92
CA LYS A 70 10.84 5.56 -13.22
C LYS A 70 11.80 6.66 -12.74
N ASP A 71 12.80 6.26 -11.96
CA ASP A 71 13.91 7.10 -11.51
C ASP A 71 15.23 6.37 -11.74
N GLY A 72 15.92 6.74 -12.84
CA GLY A 72 17.08 6.00 -13.32
C GLY A 72 16.77 4.51 -13.58
N PRO A 73 17.51 3.57 -12.96
CA PRO A 73 17.25 2.13 -13.06
C PRO A 73 16.10 1.64 -12.17
N TYR A 74 15.59 2.50 -11.28
CA TYR A 74 14.58 2.15 -10.30
C TYR A 74 13.18 2.57 -10.77
N ILE A 75 12.19 1.90 -10.22
CA ILE A 75 10.79 2.37 -10.25
C ILE A 75 10.48 2.67 -8.80
N ASP A 76 10.06 3.89 -8.47
CA ASP A 76 9.69 4.24 -7.10
C ASP A 76 8.26 4.77 -7.05
N ILE A 77 7.71 4.91 -5.85
CA ILE A 77 6.37 5.46 -5.65
C ILE A 77 6.35 6.94 -6.06
N ASP A 78 5.43 7.30 -6.95
CA ASP A 78 5.02 8.69 -7.13
C ASP A 78 3.94 9.04 -6.10
N VAL A 79 4.37 9.57 -4.95
CA VAL A 79 3.47 9.95 -3.86
C VAL A 79 2.42 10.99 -4.27
N THR A 80 2.61 11.69 -5.40
CA THR A 80 1.63 12.65 -5.93
C THR A 80 0.49 11.98 -6.71
N LYS A 81 0.61 10.69 -7.02
CA LYS A 81 -0.32 9.91 -7.84
C LYS A 81 -0.85 8.70 -7.09
N GLU A 82 -1.54 8.98 -5.99
CA GLU A 82 -2.24 7.98 -5.19
C GLU A 82 -3.59 7.59 -5.79
N PHE A 83 -3.91 6.31 -5.73
CA PHE A 83 -5.21 5.75 -6.09
C PHE A 83 -6.14 5.65 -4.87
N HIS A 84 -7.28 6.34 -4.93
CA HIS A 84 -8.25 6.38 -3.83
C HIS A 84 -9.64 5.77 -4.17
N SER A 85 -9.83 5.17 -5.35
CA SER A 85 -11.16 4.79 -5.85
C SER A 85 -11.41 3.27 -5.84
N PHE A 86 -11.23 2.62 -4.70
CA PHE A 86 -11.55 1.19 -4.51
C PHE A 86 -12.90 1.02 -3.79
N PRO A 87 -13.59 -0.12 -3.96
CA PRO A 87 -14.87 -0.37 -3.30
C PRO A 87 -14.71 -0.58 -1.79
N ASP A 88 -15.75 -0.31 -1.01
CA ASP A 88 -15.76 -0.47 0.46
C ASP A 88 -15.46 -1.91 0.93
N THR A 89 -15.62 -2.89 0.06
CA THR A 89 -15.27 -4.30 0.32
C THR A 89 -13.77 -4.55 0.36
N VAL A 90 -12.95 -3.67 -0.22
CA VAL A 90 -11.49 -3.75 -0.20
C VAL A 90 -10.99 -3.00 1.03
N LYS A 91 -10.59 -3.76 2.04
CA LYS A 91 -9.93 -3.19 3.23
C LYS A 91 -8.58 -2.62 2.83
N TRP A 92 -8.28 -1.46 3.38
CA TRP A 92 -7.02 -0.74 3.15
C TRP A 92 -6.34 -0.31 4.46
N SER A 93 -6.97 -0.57 5.61
CA SER A 93 -6.40 -0.26 6.91
C SER A 93 -6.86 -1.23 7.97
N ILE A 94 -6.06 -1.37 9.03
CA ILE A 94 -6.44 -2.03 10.27
C ILE A 94 -6.52 -0.96 11.34
N ASN A 95 -7.73 -0.81 11.89
CA ASN A 95 -8.06 0.21 12.86
C ASN A 95 -8.38 -0.43 14.20
N ALA A 96 -8.00 0.23 15.28
CA ALA A 96 -8.31 -0.22 16.64
C ALA A 96 -8.45 0.98 17.57
N LYS A 97 -9.15 0.80 18.70
CA LYS A 97 -9.30 1.84 19.73
C LYS A 97 -7.96 2.19 20.38
N ASN A 98 -7.09 1.19 20.53
CA ASN A 98 -5.75 1.30 21.09
C ASN A 98 -4.96 0.05 20.71
N ALA A 99 -3.64 0.07 20.94
CA ALA A 99 -2.72 -1.01 20.57
C ALA A 99 -3.10 -2.35 21.22
N LYS A 100 -3.62 -2.33 22.46
CA LYS A 100 -4.04 -3.54 23.19
C LYS A 100 -5.30 -4.19 22.61
N SER A 101 -6.00 -3.49 21.73
CA SER A 101 -7.19 -4.01 21.05
C SER A 101 -6.85 -4.62 19.68
N LEU A 102 -5.57 -4.59 19.28
CA LEU A 102 -5.11 -5.32 18.09
C LEU A 102 -5.06 -6.81 18.41
N PRO A 103 -5.40 -7.67 17.44
CA PRO A 103 -5.22 -9.10 17.59
C PRO A 103 -3.73 -9.47 17.62
N ASP A 104 -3.38 -10.58 18.28
CA ASP A 104 -2.00 -11.05 18.42
C ASP A 104 -1.33 -11.34 17.07
N ASP A 105 -2.12 -11.71 16.05
CA ASP A 105 -1.68 -12.04 14.70
C ASP A 105 -1.86 -10.88 13.71
N VAL A 106 -1.94 -9.64 14.18
CA VAL A 106 -2.26 -8.47 13.35
C VAL A 106 -1.34 -8.30 12.13
N ASP A 107 -0.06 -8.67 12.22
CA ASP A 107 0.86 -8.65 11.07
C ASP A 107 0.43 -9.64 9.97
N ASN A 108 -0.09 -10.81 10.34
CA ASN A 108 -0.64 -11.77 9.38
C ASN A 108 -1.91 -11.23 8.74
N GLN A 109 -2.79 -10.59 9.53
CA GLN A 109 -3.98 -9.94 8.99
C GLN A 109 -3.61 -8.78 8.05
N ALA A 110 -2.55 -8.03 8.35
CA ALA A 110 -2.04 -6.98 7.46
C ALA A 110 -1.52 -7.55 6.14
N ASN A 111 -0.88 -8.72 6.17
CA ASN A 111 -0.52 -9.47 4.96
C ASN A 111 -1.75 -9.88 4.14
N ASP A 112 -2.81 -10.38 4.78
CA ASP A 112 -4.04 -10.75 4.07
C ASP A 112 -4.72 -9.53 3.43
N VAL A 113 -4.74 -8.40 4.14
CA VAL A 113 -5.21 -7.12 3.59
C VAL A 113 -4.37 -6.71 2.38
N HIS A 114 -3.03 -6.83 2.46
CA HIS A 114 -2.14 -6.54 1.35
C HIS A 114 -2.42 -7.42 0.14
N GLU A 115 -2.52 -8.74 0.31
CA GLU A 115 -2.80 -9.69 -0.77
C GLU A 115 -4.15 -9.43 -1.43
N ALA A 116 -5.19 -9.19 -0.63
CA ALA A 116 -6.51 -8.85 -1.15
C ALA A 116 -6.48 -7.56 -1.97
N PHE A 117 -5.75 -6.55 -1.51
CA PHE A 117 -5.58 -5.28 -2.23
C PHE A 117 -4.78 -5.48 -3.54
N VAL A 118 -3.67 -6.22 -3.50
CA VAL A 118 -2.87 -6.58 -4.69
C VAL A 118 -3.72 -7.32 -5.71
N LYS A 119 -4.51 -8.31 -5.27
CA LYS A 119 -5.43 -9.04 -6.14
C LYS A 119 -6.42 -8.10 -6.81
N TRP A 120 -7.07 -7.23 -6.03
CA TRP A 120 -8.05 -6.29 -6.57
C TRP A 120 -7.41 -5.31 -7.57
N VAL A 121 -6.25 -4.74 -7.25
CA VAL A 121 -5.52 -3.83 -8.17
C VAL A 121 -5.08 -4.56 -9.42
N THR A 122 -4.66 -5.82 -9.31
CA THR A 122 -4.27 -6.64 -10.47
C THR A 122 -5.46 -6.88 -11.40
N GLU A 123 -6.62 -7.23 -10.85
CA GLU A 123 -7.87 -7.44 -11.61
C GLU A 123 -8.42 -6.14 -12.21
N ASN A 124 -8.09 -4.98 -11.62
CA ASN A 124 -8.60 -3.67 -12.01
C ASN A 124 -7.48 -2.70 -12.48
N PHE A 125 -6.37 -3.25 -13.00
CA PHE A 125 -5.13 -2.49 -13.22
C PHE A 125 -5.33 -1.25 -14.09
N ASP A 126 -6.04 -1.39 -15.21
CA ASP A 126 -6.26 -0.29 -16.15
C ASP A 126 -7.09 0.84 -15.53
N PHE A 127 -8.11 0.47 -14.74
CA PHE A 127 -8.95 1.42 -14.02
C PHE A 127 -8.15 2.16 -12.96
N ALA A 128 -7.41 1.42 -12.12
CA ALA A 128 -6.57 1.99 -11.08
C ALA A 128 -5.55 2.97 -11.67
N TYR A 129 -4.79 2.54 -12.69
CA TYR A 129 -3.75 3.35 -13.33
C TYR A 129 -4.31 4.62 -14.00
N THR A 130 -5.46 4.53 -14.66
CA THR A 130 -6.07 5.68 -15.36
C THR A 130 -6.58 6.71 -14.38
N LYS A 131 -7.27 6.28 -13.31
CA LYS A 131 -7.81 7.20 -12.29
C LYS A 131 -6.70 7.95 -11.56
N THR A 132 -5.58 7.32 -11.25
CA THR A 132 -4.41 8.00 -10.66
C THR A 132 -3.81 9.08 -11.55
N ASN A 133 -3.85 8.91 -12.88
CA ASN A 133 -3.21 9.86 -13.79
C ASN A 133 -4.10 11.04 -14.20
N LYS A 134 -5.42 10.95 -14.02
CA LYS A 134 -6.36 12.04 -14.36
C LYS A 134 -6.38 13.20 -13.35
N ARG A 135 -5.82 13.03 -12.15
CA ARG A 135 -5.85 14.05 -11.08
C ARG A 135 -4.95 15.28 -11.32
N LYS A 136 -4.35 15.43 -12.51
CA LYS A 136 -3.49 16.58 -12.89
C LYS A 136 -4.17 17.63 -13.76
N GLU A 137 -5.45 17.46 -14.12
CA GLU A 137 -6.17 18.36 -15.04
C GLU A 137 -7.34 19.14 -14.38
N GLU A 138 -7.48 19.10 -13.06
CA GLU A 138 -8.46 19.88 -12.29
C GLU A 138 -7.80 20.88 -11.34
#